data_AF-A0AAU7PV56-F1
#
_entry.id   AF-A0AAU7PV56-F1
#
_cell.length_a   1.000
_cell.length_b   1.000
_cell.length_c   1.000
_cell.angle_alpha   90.00
_cell.angle_beta   90.00
_cell.angle_gamma   90.00
#
_symmetry.space_group_name_H-M   'P 1'
#
loop_
_entity.id
_entity.type
_entity.pdbx_description
1 polymer ?
#
loop_
_entity_poly.entity_id
_entity_poly.type
_entity_poly.pdbx_seq_one_letter_code
_entity_poly.pdbx_strand_id
1 'polypeptide(L)'
;MVEHTKGCRERLVRLVPDAIAILQNIEHRGEYIFMRNGERITSRRIAYILRKYAKDSQCIVKSSHKIRKTYVSRLAMGDVPVDDIRKEMGHQDLETTYGYIFNPLTEEETYACKEKSLNY
;
A
#
# COMPACT_ATOMS: atom_id res chain seq x y z
N MET A 1 10.98 12.39 14.02
CA MET A 1 11.00 10.95 14.37
C MET A 1 9.70 10.63 15.08
N VAL A 2 8.96 9.62 14.63
CA VAL A 2 7.74 9.17 15.35
C VAL A 2 8.17 8.05 16.28
N GLU A 3 8.09 8.26 17.59
CA GLU A 3 8.32 7.20 18.57
C GLU A 3 7.25 6.11 18.43
N HIS A 4 7.70 4.85 18.37
CA HIS A 4 6.81 3.69 18.35
C HIS A 4 7.07 2.83 19.59
N THR A 5 6.00 2.35 20.22
CA THR A 5 6.07 1.42 21.36
C THR A 5 6.36 -0.02 20.91
N LYS A 6 7.32 -0.66 21.59
CA LYS A 6 7.73 -2.09 21.61
C LYS A 6 7.68 -2.85 20.27
N GLY A 7 8.84 -2.96 19.62
CA GLY A 7 9.08 -3.85 18.46
C GLY A 7 9.03 -3.20 17.08
N CYS A 8 8.67 -1.91 17.00
CA CYS A 8 8.65 -1.19 15.74
C CYS A 8 10.06 -0.78 15.32
N ARG A 9 10.54 -1.42 14.26
CA ARG A 9 11.75 -1.00 13.55
C ARG A 9 11.40 0.19 12.67
N GLU A 10 12.26 1.20 12.70
CA GLU A 10 12.20 2.27 11.71
C GLU A 10 12.34 1.68 10.31
N ARG A 11 11.55 2.19 9.37
CA ARG A 11 11.65 1.83 7.96
C ARG A 11 11.36 3.03 7.10
N LEU A 12 11.97 3.04 5.93
CA LEU A 12 11.74 4.05 4.90
C LEU A 12 10.79 3.47 3.86
N VAL A 13 9.81 4.26 3.45
CA VAL A 13 8.91 3.96 2.33
C VAL A 13 9.08 5.09 1.33
N ARG A 14 9.51 4.77 0.11
CA ARG A 14 9.65 5.77 -0.94
C ARG A 14 8.28 6.14 -1.46
N LEU A 15 8.01 7.44 -1.55
CA LEU A 15 6.76 7.95 -2.10
C LEU A 15 6.98 8.32 -3.57
N VAL A 16 6.05 7.89 -4.43
CA VAL A 16 5.98 8.34 -5.81
C VAL A 16 5.58 9.82 -5.86
N PRO A 17 5.95 10.57 -6.93
CA PRO A 17 5.65 12.00 -7.03
C PRO A 17 4.18 12.35 -6.78
N ASP A 18 3.26 11.55 -7.32
CA ASP A 18 1.81 11.76 -7.14
C ASP A 18 1.39 11.66 -5.67
N ALA A 19 1.97 10.73 -4.90
CA ALA A 19 1.69 10.59 -3.48
C ALA A 19 2.22 11.80 -2.69
N ILE A 20 3.40 12.32 -3.07
CA ILE A 20 3.96 13.54 -2.48
C ILE A 20 3.06 14.74 -2.77
N ALA A 21 2.62 14.91 -4.02
CA ALA A 21 1.73 15.99 -4.42
C ALA A 21 0.39 15.95 -3.65
N ILE A 22 -0.19 14.76 -3.47
CA ILE A 22 -1.40 14.60 -2.65
C ILE A 22 -1.15 15.02 -1.20
N LEU A 23 -0.04 14.59 -0.59
CA LEU A 23 0.29 14.94 0.79
C LEU A 23 0.55 16.44 0.97
N GLN A 24 1.19 17.09 0.00
CA GLN A 24 1.45 18.53 0.01
C GLN A 24 0.18 19.38 -0.06
N ASN A 25 -0.90 18.84 -0.62
CA ASN A 25 -2.21 19.51 -0.66
C ASN A 25 -3.01 19.36 0.65
N ILE A 26 -2.51 18.59 1.62
CA ILE A 26 -3.16 18.46 2.92
C ILE A 26 -2.73 19.63 3.80
N GLU A 27 -3.71 20.38 4.31
CA GLU A 27 -3.44 21.47 5.23
C GLU A 27 -2.87 20.95 6.56
N HIS A 28 -1.67 21.42 6.91
CA HIS A 28 -0.96 21.03 8.13
C HIS A 28 -1.48 21.84 9.33
N ARG A 29 -2.49 21.30 10.02
CA ARG A 29 -3.17 21.96 11.16
C ARG A 29 -2.66 21.56 12.55
N GLY A 30 -1.64 20.70 12.65
CA GLY A 30 -1.11 20.22 13.93
C GLY A 30 -0.04 19.14 13.77
N GLU A 31 0.13 18.33 14.82
CA GLU A 31 1.22 17.36 14.95
C GLU A 31 1.15 16.20 13.93
N TYR A 32 -0.06 15.80 13.51
CA TYR A 32 -0.26 14.65 12.62
C TYR A 32 -0.61 15.08 11.20
N ILE A 33 -0.16 14.32 10.20
CA ILE A 33 -0.51 14.53 8.79
C ILE A 33 -2.03 14.44 8.57
N PHE A 34 -2.67 13.47 9.22
CA PHE A 34 -4.12 13.24 9.10
C PHE A 34 -4.83 13.64 10.39
N MET A 35 -5.41 14.84 10.39
CA MET A 35 -6.18 15.39 11.52
C MET A 35 -7.58 15.82 11.11
N ARG A 36 -8.49 15.80 12.08
CA ARG A 36 -9.83 16.37 11.94
C ARG A 36 -10.27 16.94 13.29
N ASN A 37 -10.72 18.20 13.29
CA ASN A 37 -11.18 18.90 14.50
C ASN A 37 -10.14 18.90 15.63
N GLY A 38 -8.85 19.07 15.30
CA GLY A 38 -7.76 19.06 16.29
C GLY A 38 -7.32 17.68 16.76
N GLU A 39 -7.97 16.59 16.32
CA GLU A 39 -7.63 15.22 16.73
C GLU A 39 -7.03 14.41 15.58
N ARG A 40 -6.15 13.45 15.92
CA ARG A 40 -5.63 12.47 14.97
C ARG A 40 -6.74 11.57 14.43
N ILE A 41 -6.75 11.33 13.12
CA ILE A 41 -7.68 10.37 12.53
C ILE A 41 -7.31 8.94 12.97
N THR A 42 -8.30 8.22 13.52
CA THR A 42 -8.14 6.82 13.95
C THR A 42 -8.18 5.84 12.79
N SER A 43 -7.61 4.63 12.99
CA SER A 43 -7.66 3.54 12.01
C SER A 43 -9.09 3.16 11.60
N ARG A 44 -10.02 3.11 12.57
CA ARG A 44 -11.46 2.88 12.31
C ARG A 44 -12.04 3.96 11.40
N ARG A 45 -11.67 5.22 11.62
CA ARG A 45 -12.14 6.35 10.80
C ARG A 45 -11.55 6.31 9.40
N ILE A 46 -10.27 5.99 9.24
CA ILE A 46 -9.66 5.73 7.92
C ILE A 46 -10.42 4.63 7.18
N ALA A 47 -10.69 3.49 7.83
CA ALA A 47 -11.45 2.41 7.21
C ALA A 47 -12.87 2.85 6.82
N TYR A 48 -13.54 3.68 7.62
CA TYR A 48 -14.83 4.26 7.26
C TYR A 48 -14.74 5.17 6.03
N ILE A 49 -13.73 6.05 5.98
CA ILE A 49 -13.50 6.97 4.87
C ILE A 49 -13.26 6.19 3.56
N LEU A 50 -12.38 5.18 3.59
CA LEU A 50 -12.11 4.33 2.43
C LEU A 50 -13.38 3.62 1.94
N ARG A 51 -14.20 3.10 2.86
CA ARG A 51 -15.48 2.46 2.52
C ARG A 51 -16.48 3.44 1.91
N LYS A 52 -16.57 4.66 2.45
CA LYS A 52 -17.45 5.71 1.93
C LYS A 52 -17.08 6.03 0.48
N TYR A 53 -15.83 6.43 0.23
CA TYR A 53 -15.41 6.82 -1.12
C TYR A 53 -15.46 5.65 -2.12
N ALA A 54 -15.15 4.42 -1.70
CA ALA A 54 -15.33 3.27 -2.57
C ALA A 54 -16.80 3.11 -3.02
N LYS A 55 -17.77 3.28 -2.11
CA LYS A 55 -19.21 3.23 -2.45
C LYS A 55 -19.63 4.39 -3.34
N ASP A 56 -19.23 5.61 -2.99
CA ASP A 56 -19.59 6.83 -3.72
C ASP A 56 -19.03 6.78 -5.17
N SER A 57 -17.87 6.15 -5.36
CA SER A 57 -17.25 5.94 -6.68
C SER A 57 -17.62 4.61 -7.33
N GLN A 58 -18.63 3.88 -6.84
CA GLN A 58 -19.06 2.57 -7.35
C GLN A 58 -17.94 1.52 -7.48
N CYS A 59 -16.88 1.68 -6.67
CA CYS A 59 -15.75 0.77 -6.59
C CYS A 59 -16.00 -0.34 -5.58
N ILE A 60 -15.32 -1.47 -5.76
CA ILE A 60 -15.36 -2.56 -4.80
C ILE A 60 -14.73 -2.09 -3.49
N VAL A 61 -15.48 -2.22 -2.40
CA VAL A 61 -14.98 -1.93 -1.07
C VAL A 61 -13.88 -2.92 -0.67
N LYS A 62 -12.68 -2.41 -0.35
CA LYS A 62 -11.55 -3.22 0.12
C LYS A 62 -11.08 -2.75 1.50
N SER A 63 -10.66 -3.70 2.34
CA SER A 63 -10.00 -3.38 3.61
C SER A 63 -8.59 -2.84 3.36
N SER A 64 -8.02 -2.10 4.32
CA SER A 64 -6.63 -1.63 4.24
C SER A 64 -5.64 -2.78 4.03
N HIS A 65 -5.91 -3.96 4.60
CA HIS A 65 -5.09 -5.15 4.38
C HIS A 65 -5.15 -5.63 2.91
N LYS A 66 -6.33 -5.63 2.28
CA LYS A 66 -6.46 -6.01 0.86
C LYS A 66 -5.81 -4.97 -0.07
N ILE A 67 -5.98 -3.68 0.21
CA ILE A 67 -5.28 -2.60 -0.52
C ILE A 67 -3.76 -2.79 -0.43
N ARG A 68 -3.26 -3.10 0.77
CA ARG A 68 -1.84 -3.37 1.01
C ARG A 68 -1.33 -4.59 0.23
N LYS A 69 -2.12 -5.66 0.13
CA LYS A 69 -1.77 -6.81 -0.73
C LYS A 69 -1.72 -6.41 -2.21
N THR A 70 -2.66 -5.59 -2.69
CA THR A 70 -2.65 -5.08 -4.07
C THR A 70 -1.40 -4.26 -4.35
N TYR A 71 -1.00 -3.37 -3.43
CA TYR A 71 0.24 -2.60 -3.54
C TYR A 71 1.47 -3.52 -3.70
N VAL A 72 1.63 -4.49 -2.80
CA VAL A 72 2.74 -5.47 -2.84
C VAL A 72 2.75 -6.27 -4.13
N SER A 73 1.59 -6.75 -4.57
CA SER A 73 1.48 -7.56 -5.79
C SER A 73 1.84 -6.77 -7.04
N ARG A 74 1.42 -5.49 -7.11
CA ARG A 74 1.78 -4.61 -8.23
C ARG A 74 3.27 -4.27 -8.25
N LEU A 75 3.91 -4.08 -7.08
CA LEU A 75 5.37 -3.90 -7.03
C LEU A 75 6.10 -5.14 -7.55
N ALA A 76 5.68 -6.33 -7.10
CA ALA A 76 6.30 -7.58 -7.53
C ALA A 76 6.18 -7.81 -9.05
N MET A 77 5.05 -7.45 -9.67
CA MET A 77 4.88 -7.49 -11.12
C MET A 77 5.67 -6.42 -11.87
N GLY A 78 5.94 -5.28 -11.23
CA GLY A 78 6.77 -4.21 -11.79
C GLY A 78 8.26 -4.48 -11.63
N ASP A 79 8.65 -5.75 -11.45
CA ASP A 79 10.02 -6.23 -11.27
C ASP A 79 10.77 -5.60 -10.08
N VAL A 80 10.05 -5.09 -9.08
CA VAL A 80 10.68 -4.61 -7.85
C VAL A 80 11.21 -5.81 -7.06
N PRO A 81 12.49 -5.82 -6.65
CA PRO A 81 13.07 -6.92 -5.89
C PRO A 81 12.27 -7.24 -4.64
N VAL A 82 11.91 -8.51 -4.45
CA VAL A 82 11.05 -8.95 -3.33
C VAL A 82 11.62 -8.61 -1.95
N ASP A 83 12.95 -8.58 -1.82
CA ASP A 83 13.61 -8.17 -0.57
C ASP A 83 13.43 -6.68 -0.27
N ASP A 84 13.37 -5.83 -1.30
CA ASP A 84 13.08 -4.41 -1.11
C ASP A 84 11.61 -4.18 -0.73
N ILE A 85 10.69 -4.93 -1.35
CA ILE A 85 9.28 -4.94 -0.93
C ILE A 85 9.16 -5.38 0.54
N ARG A 86 9.88 -6.42 0.96
CA ARG A 86 9.91 -6.91 2.35
C ARG A 86 10.36 -5.80 3.31
N LYS A 87 11.43 -5.06 2.98
CA LYS A 87 11.94 -3.93 3.77
C LYS A 87 10.90 -2.81 3.90
N GLU A 88 10.29 -2.38 2.79
CA GLU A 88 9.25 -1.33 2.80
C GLU A 88 8.01 -1.76 3.61
N MET A 89 7.68 -3.05 3.57
CA MET A 89 6.60 -3.65 4.34
C MET A 89 6.93 -3.84 5.82
N GLY A 90 8.21 -3.76 6.20
CA GLY A 90 8.66 -4.02 7.56
C GLY A 90 8.45 -5.47 8.00
N HIS A 91 8.46 -6.42 7.06
CA HIS A 91 8.36 -7.84 7.35
C HIS A 91 9.71 -8.41 7.77
N GLN A 92 9.72 -9.31 8.75
CA GLN A 92 10.95 -9.98 9.18
C GLN A 92 11.46 -10.90 8.08
N ASP A 93 10.56 -11.72 7.54
CA ASP A 93 10.90 -12.83 6.67
C ASP A 93 10.25 -12.66 5.29
N LEU A 94 10.88 -13.25 4.28
CA LEU A 94 10.36 -13.25 2.91
C LEU A 94 9.04 -14.02 2.81
N GLU A 95 8.86 -15.08 3.59
CA GLU A 95 7.63 -15.88 3.61
C GLU A 95 6.38 -15.03 3.90
N THR A 96 6.48 -14.15 4.90
CA THR A 96 5.41 -13.19 5.22
C THR A 96 5.11 -12.26 4.03
N THR A 97 6.14 -11.87 3.27
CA THR A 97 5.98 -11.02 2.08
C THR A 97 5.34 -11.77 0.92
N TYR A 98 5.74 -13.03 0.68
CA TYR A 98 5.10 -13.88 -0.31
C TYR A 98 3.61 -14.10 -0.02
N GLY A 99 3.20 -14.20 1.25
CA GLY A 99 1.79 -14.27 1.63
C GLY A 99 0.95 -13.02 1.28
N TYR A 100 1.60 -11.92 0.87
CA TYR A 100 0.96 -10.70 0.37
C TYR A 100 0.96 -10.59 -1.15
N ILE A 101 1.84 -11.32 -1.84
CA ILE A 101 1.95 -11.32 -3.30
C ILE A 101 0.90 -12.29 -3.85
N PHE A 102 0.01 -11.78 -4.70
CA PHE A 102 -0.91 -12.57 -5.50
C PHE A 102 -0.78 -12.13 -6.96
N ASN A 103 -1.22 -12.96 -7.90
CA ASN A 103 -1.33 -12.54 -9.30
C ASN A 103 -2.57 -11.64 -9.45
N PRO A 104 -2.43 -10.33 -9.72
CA PRO A 104 -3.57 -9.43 -9.86
C PRO A 104 -4.06 -9.34 -11.31
N LEU A 105 -3.43 -10.06 -12.25
CA LEU A 105 -3.81 -10.11 -13.65
C LEU A 105 -4.98 -11.07 -13.89
N THR A 106 -5.71 -10.87 -14.99
CA THR A 106 -6.61 -11.89 -15.53
C THR A 106 -5.82 -13.08 -16.08
N GLU A 107 -6.51 -14.19 -16.35
CA GLU A 107 -5.87 -15.37 -16.97
C GLU A 107 -5.26 -15.02 -18.34
N GLU A 108 -5.95 -14.20 -19.14
CA GLU A 108 -5.49 -13.78 -20.47
C GLU A 108 -4.25 -12.88 -20.36
N GLU A 109 -4.27 -11.88 -19.47
CA GLU A 109 -3.13 -11.00 -19.22
C GLU A 109 -1.91 -11.81 -18.70
N THR A 110 -2.17 -12.79 -17.83
CA THR A 110 -1.15 -13.71 -17.32
C THR A 110 -0.55 -14.54 -18.44
N TYR A 111 -1.39 -15.07 -19.35
CA TYR A 111 -0.93 -15.84 -20.50
C TYR A 111 -0.08 -14.98 -21.43
N ALA A 112 -0.52 -13.76 -21.75
CA ALA A 112 0.25 -12.83 -22.57
C ALA A 112 1.62 -12.51 -21.95
N CYS A 113 1.70 -12.35 -20.63
CA CYS A 113 2.98 -12.17 -19.93
C CYS A 113 3.89 -13.42 -20.06
N LYS A 114 3.32 -14.63 -19.97
CA LYS A 114 4.06 -15.89 -20.15
C LYS A 114 4.59 -16.03 -21.58
N GLU A 115 3.75 -15.77 -22.57
CA GLU A 115 4.13 -15.81 -23.99
C GLU A 115 5.29 -14.85 -24.27
N LYS A 116 5.18 -13.58 -23.82
CA LYS A 116 6.24 -12.59 -23.96
C LYS A 116 7.56 -13.02 -23.27
N SER A 117 7.46 -13.70 -22.12
CA SER A 117 8.64 -14.13 -21.37
C SER A 117 9.32 -15.37 -21.95
N LEU A 118 8.59 -16.22 -22.68
CA LEU A 118 9.10 -17.45 -23.27
C LEU A 118 9.59 -17.26 -24.71
N ASN A 119 9.13 -16.22 -25.40
CA ASN A 119 9.53 -15.89 -26.78
C ASN A 119 10.83 -15.07 -26.82
N TYR A 120 11.91 -15.61 -26.23
CA TYR A 120 13.28 -15.14 -26.46
C TYR A 120 13.84 -15.68 -27.78
#